data_AF-A0A519VET4-F1
#
_entry.id   AF-A0A519VET4-F1
#
_cell.length_a   1.000
_cell.length_b   1.000
_cell.length_c   1.000
_cell.angle_alpha   90.00
_cell.angle_beta   90.00
_cell.angle_gamma   90.00
#
_symmetry.space_group_name_H-M   'P 1'
#
loop_
_entity.id
_entity.type
_entity.pdbx_description
1 polymer ?
#
loop_
_entity_poly.entity_id
_entity_poly.type
_entity_poly.pdbx_seq_one_letter_code
_entity_poly.pdbx_strand_id
1 'polypeptide(L)'
;MKYILPLFILFSITIAACNNEKIATDKLEKTKLYAFSDSIALDTFKVALIGENSADMKFVFTIKSHNGKEIYKEEINTQVLLKSYLASEDLKKESEKMKFLTNEVSYFLDDEQFLEPAVTETEEPSKNNPDLAFYKELKESQLNGFGYRLGKDTKMYIAYSITEQKVKVYYKCC
;
A
#
# COMPACT_ATOMS: atom_id res chain seq x y z
N MET A 1 -38.44 -69.10 21.33
CA MET A 1 -38.17 -68.03 20.35
C MET A 1 -37.47 -66.91 21.11
N LYS A 2 -36.13 -66.82 21.14
CA LYS A 2 -35.29 -65.95 20.27
C LYS A 2 -35.97 -64.62 19.98
N TYR A 3 -35.44 -63.49 20.48
CA TYR A 3 -34.93 -62.37 19.69
C TYR A 3 -34.00 -61.48 20.55
N ILE A 4 -32.80 -61.27 20.02
CA ILE A 4 -31.72 -60.36 20.42
C ILE A 4 -31.93 -59.08 19.60
N LEU A 5 -31.77 -57.86 20.15
CA LEU A 5 -31.23 -56.65 19.47
C LEU A 5 -31.18 -55.41 20.41
N PRO A 6 -30.48 -54.30 20.08
CA PRO A 6 -29.14 -54.06 20.63
C PRO A 6 -28.93 -52.64 21.19
N LEU A 7 -27.75 -52.50 21.79
CA LEU A 7 -26.99 -51.31 22.14
C LEU A 7 -26.98 -50.23 21.04
N PHE A 8 -27.52 -49.03 21.32
CA PHE A 8 -27.32 -47.82 20.52
C PHE A 8 -26.31 -46.91 21.24
N ILE A 9 -25.06 -46.96 20.79
CA ILE A 9 -24.01 -46.00 21.16
C ILE A 9 -24.25 -44.75 20.32
N LEU A 10 -24.70 -43.66 20.96
CA LEU A 10 -24.72 -42.33 20.35
C LEU A 10 -23.27 -41.81 20.27
N PHE A 11 -22.70 -41.89 19.07
CA PHE A 11 -21.43 -41.27 18.74
C PHE A 11 -21.71 -39.81 18.34
N SER A 12 -21.56 -38.89 19.30
CA SER A 12 -21.65 -37.45 19.05
C SER A 12 -20.41 -36.99 18.30
N ILE A 13 -20.52 -36.91 16.97
CA ILE A 13 -19.50 -36.30 16.11
C ILE A 13 -19.61 -34.78 16.28
N THR A 14 -18.72 -34.19 17.09
CA THR A 14 -18.53 -32.74 17.10
C THR A 14 -17.77 -32.36 15.84
N ILE A 15 -18.48 -31.83 14.86
CA ILE A 15 -17.89 -31.22 13.67
C ILE A 15 -17.26 -29.90 14.12
N ALA A 16 -15.93 -29.87 14.22
CA ALA A 16 -15.19 -28.62 14.36
C ALA A 16 -15.36 -27.82 13.06
N ALA A 17 -16.17 -26.76 13.11
CA ALA A 17 -16.30 -25.82 12.00
C ALA A 17 -14.99 -25.03 11.83
N CYS A 18 -14.24 -25.31 10.77
CA CYS A 18 -13.18 -24.42 10.30
C CYS A 18 -13.82 -23.16 9.73
N ASN A 19 -13.91 -22.09 10.54
CA ASN A 19 -14.25 -20.77 10.03
C ASN A 19 -13.07 -20.24 9.21
N ASN A 20 -13.13 -20.42 7.90
CA ASN A 20 -12.24 -19.72 6.97
C ASN A 20 -12.84 -18.32 6.76
N GLU A 21 -12.46 -17.35 7.59
CA GLU A 21 -12.86 -15.95 7.40
C GLU A 21 -12.32 -15.47 6.04
N LYS A 22 -13.21 -15.31 5.06
CA LYS A 22 -12.87 -14.69 3.78
C LYS A 22 -12.72 -13.19 3.99
N ILE A 23 -11.56 -12.67 3.63
CA ILE A 23 -11.29 -11.23 3.61
C ILE A 23 -12.13 -10.60 2.51
N ALA A 24 -12.86 -9.53 2.85
CA ALA A 24 -13.68 -8.81 1.90
C ALA A 24 -12.82 -8.12 0.83
N THR A 25 -13.25 -8.19 -0.43
CA THR A 25 -12.49 -7.73 -1.60
C THR A 25 -12.27 -6.21 -1.61
N ASP A 26 -13.14 -5.45 -0.97
CA ASP A 26 -13.04 -4.00 -0.77
C ASP A 26 -11.86 -3.59 0.11
N LYS A 27 -11.31 -4.50 0.93
CA LYS A 27 -10.12 -4.25 1.75
C LYS A 27 -8.79 -4.49 1.02
N LEU A 28 -8.86 -5.01 -0.20
CA LEU A 28 -7.66 -5.35 -0.98
C LEU A 28 -7.19 -4.21 -1.88
N GLU A 29 -7.99 -3.15 -2.05
CA GLU A 29 -7.58 -1.98 -2.81
C GLU A 29 -8.16 -0.68 -2.23
N LYS A 30 -7.44 0.43 -2.43
CA LYS A 30 -7.89 1.77 -2.11
C LYS A 30 -7.58 2.69 -3.29
N THR A 31 -8.52 3.58 -3.62
CA THR A 31 -8.36 4.58 -4.67
C THR A 31 -8.67 5.96 -4.10
N LYS A 32 -7.91 6.97 -4.51
CA LYS A 32 -8.13 8.38 -4.13
C LYS A 32 -7.85 9.30 -5.32
N LEU A 33 -8.65 10.34 -5.46
CA LEU A 33 -8.43 11.40 -6.43
C LEU A 33 -7.71 12.57 -5.76
N TYR A 34 -6.70 13.11 -6.43
CA TYR A 34 -5.90 14.20 -5.87
C TYR A 34 -5.16 14.99 -6.95
N ALA A 35 -5.04 16.31 -6.80
CA ALA A 35 -4.26 17.16 -7.70
C ALA A 35 -2.76 16.94 -7.44
N PHE A 36 -2.02 16.46 -8.44
CA PHE A 36 -0.62 16.05 -8.26
C PHE A 36 0.27 16.38 -9.46
N SER A 37 -0.08 15.89 -10.67
CA SER A 37 0.63 16.25 -11.91
C SER A 37 0.16 17.57 -12.54
N ASP A 38 -0.92 18.13 -12.01
CA ASP A 38 -1.50 19.42 -12.36
C ASP A 38 -2.02 20.10 -11.08
N SER A 39 -2.14 21.43 -11.09
CA SER A 39 -2.58 22.20 -9.92
C SER A 39 -4.09 22.16 -9.69
N ILE A 40 -4.87 21.73 -10.67
CA ILE A 40 -6.34 21.71 -10.63
C ILE A 40 -6.90 20.33 -11.01
N ALA A 41 -6.37 19.72 -12.08
CA ALA A 41 -6.87 18.46 -12.57
C ALA A 41 -6.49 17.30 -11.63
N LEU A 42 -7.45 16.41 -11.38
CA LEU A 42 -7.28 15.31 -10.42
C LEU A 42 -6.69 14.07 -11.08
N ASP A 43 -5.63 13.55 -10.48
CA ASP A 43 -5.02 12.28 -10.80
C ASP A 43 -5.64 11.17 -9.95
N THR A 44 -5.52 9.92 -10.42
CA THR A 44 -6.00 8.73 -9.71
C THR A 44 -4.84 8.01 -9.06
N PHE A 45 -4.83 8.02 -7.72
CA PHE A 45 -3.95 7.20 -6.90
C PHE A 45 -4.66 5.88 -6.59
N LYS A 46 -4.00 4.75 -6.86
CA LYS A 46 -4.54 3.43 -6.52
C LYS A 46 -3.47 2.55 -5.90
N VAL A 47 -3.83 1.90 -4.81
CA VAL A 47 -3.04 0.85 -4.16
C VAL A 47 -3.85 -0.44 -4.10
N ALA A 48 -3.23 -1.58 -4.33
CA ALA A 48 -3.89 -2.88 -4.31
C ALA A 48 -2.97 -4.03 -3.87
N LEU A 49 -3.55 -5.04 -3.23
CA LEU A 49 -2.95 -6.36 -3.00
C LEU A 49 -3.38 -7.30 -4.13
N ILE A 50 -2.42 -7.82 -4.88
CA ILE A 50 -2.66 -8.70 -6.03
C ILE A 50 -1.95 -10.04 -5.77
N GLY A 51 -2.73 -11.12 -5.66
CA GLY A 51 -2.24 -12.48 -5.41
C GLY A 51 -3.27 -13.30 -4.62
N GLU A 52 -2.91 -14.53 -4.24
CA GLU A 52 -3.83 -15.45 -3.55
C GLU A 52 -3.57 -15.51 -2.04
N ASN A 53 -2.31 -15.40 -1.61
CA ASN A 53 -1.92 -15.46 -0.21
C ASN A 53 -0.76 -14.50 0.11
N SER A 54 -0.51 -14.27 1.40
CA SER A 54 0.52 -13.31 1.83
C SER A 54 1.94 -13.66 1.38
N ALA A 55 2.21 -14.89 0.93
CA ALA A 55 3.52 -15.33 0.46
C ALA A 55 3.79 -15.00 -1.01
N ASP A 56 2.76 -14.94 -1.84
CA ASP A 56 2.85 -14.66 -3.29
C ASP A 56 2.26 -13.31 -3.70
N MET A 57 1.54 -12.64 -2.81
CA MET A 57 0.96 -11.34 -3.08
C MET A 57 1.99 -10.24 -3.37
N LYS A 58 1.55 -9.29 -4.19
CA LYS A 58 2.21 -8.02 -4.42
C LYS A 58 1.35 -6.88 -3.89
N PHE A 59 2.00 -5.94 -3.22
CA PHE A 59 1.45 -4.63 -2.95
C PHE A 59 1.83 -3.72 -4.11
N VAL A 60 0.82 -3.24 -4.84
CA VAL A 60 0.98 -2.51 -6.09
C VAL A 60 0.40 -1.11 -5.93
N PHE A 61 1.24 -0.10 -6.08
CA PHE A 61 0.86 1.31 -6.07
C PHE A 61 0.99 1.89 -7.48
N THR A 62 -0.01 2.64 -7.92
CA THR A 62 -0.03 3.32 -9.22
C THR A 62 -0.59 4.73 -9.10
N ILE A 63 -0.11 5.61 -9.98
CA ILE A 63 -0.70 6.92 -10.22
C ILE A 63 -1.00 7.03 -11.71
N LYS A 64 -2.26 7.36 -12.04
CA LYS A 64 -2.68 7.72 -13.39
C LYS A 64 -3.01 9.20 -13.44
N SER A 65 -2.49 9.92 -14.42
CA SER A 65 -2.82 11.32 -14.61
C SER A 65 -4.29 11.50 -14.98
N HIS A 66 -4.80 12.73 -14.84
CA HIS A 66 -6.18 13.11 -15.20
C HIS A 66 -6.61 12.72 -16.63
N ASN A 67 -5.67 12.51 -17.55
CA ASN A 67 -5.91 12.03 -18.92
C ASN A 67 -5.90 10.50 -19.07
N GLY A 68 -5.74 9.75 -17.97
CA GLY A 68 -5.72 8.29 -17.92
C GLY A 68 -4.36 7.61 -18.15
N LYS A 69 -3.29 8.36 -18.44
CA LYS A 69 -1.93 7.81 -18.61
C LYS A 69 -1.35 7.37 -17.27
N GLU A 70 -0.77 6.17 -17.20
CA GLU A 70 0.03 5.77 -16.04
C GLU A 70 1.34 6.59 -16.00
N ILE A 71 1.54 7.33 -14.91
CA ILE A 71 2.71 8.19 -14.71
C ILE A 71 3.62 7.70 -13.59
N TYR A 72 3.14 6.73 -12.80
CA TYR A 72 3.93 6.10 -11.74
C TYR A 72 3.42 4.70 -11.42
N LYS A 73 4.35 3.80 -11.09
CA LYS A 73 4.06 2.45 -10.62
C LYS A 73 5.17 1.92 -9.73
N GLU A 74 4.80 1.37 -8.59
CA GLU A 74 5.68 0.62 -7.69
C GLU A 74 5.06 -0.70 -7.31
N GLU A 75 5.90 -1.73 -7.21
CA GLU A 75 5.50 -3.06 -6.77
C GLU A 75 6.45 -3.57 -5.71
N ILE A 76 5.92 -4.03 -4.58
CA ILE A 76 6.69 -4.73 -3.54
C ILE A 76 6.07 -6.09 -3.25
N ASN A 77 6.90 -7.11 -3.13
CA ASN A 77 6.44 -8.41 -2.66
C ASN A 77 6.05 -8.28 -1.17
N THR A 78 4.87 -8.78 -0.80
CA THR A 78 4.34 -8.65 0.56
C THR A 78 5.23 -9.29 1.61
N GLN A 79 6.04 -10.30 1.27
CA GLN A 79 7.03 -10.88 2.19
C GLN A 79 8.13 -9.89 2.56
N VAL A 80 8.53 -9.01 1.65
CA VAL A 80 9.52 -7.96 1.94
C VAL A 80 8.91 -6.93 2.89
N LEU A 81 7.68 -6.51 2.60
CA LEU A 81 6.94 -5.58 3.46
C LEU A 81 6.78 -6.17 4.87
N LEU A 82 6.24 -7.39 4.97
CA LEU A 82 6.03 -8.10 6.24
C LEU A 82 7.33 -8.22 7.06
N LYS A 83 8.45 -8.61 6.44
CA LYS A 83 9.75 -8.72 7.13
C LYS A 83 10.30 -7.38 7.61
N SER A 84 9.95 -6.27 6.96
CA SER A 84 10.40 -4.94 7.36
C SER A 84 9.67 -4.40 8.60
N TYR A 85 8.43 -4.85 8.85
CA TYR A 85 7.60 -4.35 9.96
C TYR A 85 7.48 -5.32 11.13
N LEU A 86 7.46 -6.62 10.86
CA LEU A 86 7.09 -7.65 11.83
C LEU A 86 8.30 -8.50 12.22
N ALA A 87 8.39 -8.83 13.51
CA ALA A 87 9.36 -9.82 13.96
C ALA A 87 8.98 -11.21 13.41
N SER A 88 9.96 -12.10 13.27
CA SER A 88 9.73 -13.47 12.76
C SER A 88 8.64 -14.24 13.51
N GLU A 89 8.38 -13.90 14.78
CA GLU A 89 7.36 -14.53 15.62
C GLU A 89 5.93 -14.05 15.31
N ASP A 90 5.78 -12.80 14.86
CA ASP A 90 4.50 -12.17 14.45
C ASP A 90 4.07 -12.64 13.04
N LEU A 91 4.95 -13.32 12.32
CA LEU A 91 4.75 -13.81 10.95
C LEU A 91 4.22 -15.25 10.88
N LYS A 92 3.60 -15.77 11.95
CA LYS A 92 3.20 -17.19 11.98
C LYS A 92 1.82 -17.46 11.39
N LYS A 93 0.81 -16.62 11.64
CA LYS A 93 -0.55 -16.87 11.14
C LYS A 93 -0.86 -16.06 9.89
N GLU A 94 -1.46 -16.74 8.91
CA GLU A 94 -1.85 -16.11 7.64
C GLU A 94 -2.89 -15.00 7.83
N SER A 95 -3.87 -15.20 8.71
CA SER A 95 -4.90 -14.19 8.98
C SER A 95 -4.33 -12.89 9.58
N GLU A 96 -3.31 -12.99 10.45
CA GLU A 96 -2.63 -11.84 11.05
C GLU A 96 -1.82 -11.07 9.99
N LYS A 97 -1.09 -11.78 9.13
CA LYS A 97 -0.38 -11.18 7.98
C LYS A 97 -1.33 -10.45 7.05
N MET A 98 -2.43 -11.11 6.69
CA MET A 98 -3.39 -10.53 5.78
C MET A 98 -4.08 -9.30 6.38
N LYS A 99 -4.42 -9.35 7.68
CA LYS A 99 -4.95 -8.17 8.39
C LYS A 99 -3.96 -7.00 8.35
N PHE A 100 -2.67 -7.26 8.60
CA PHE A 100 -1.62 -6.26 8.47
C PHE A 100 -1.59 -5.66 7.06
N LEU A 101 -1.52 -6.50 6.02
CA LEU A 101 -1.47 -6.04 4.62
C LEU A 101 -2.70 -5.20 4.23
N THR A 102 -3.90 -5.59 4.64
CA THR A 102 -5.12 -4.81 4.37
C THR A 102 -5.16 -3.48 5.14
N ASN A 103 -4.54 -3.42 6.33
CA ASN A 103 -4.38 -2.17 7.06
C ASN A 103 -3.40 -1.25 6.33
N GLU A 104 -2.28 -1.77 5.84
CA GLU A 104 -1.33 -0.98 5.04
C GLU A 104 -2.02 -0.39 3.80
N VAL A 105 -2.84 -1.16 3.06
CA VAL A 105 -3.67 -0.64 1.96
C VAL A 105 -4.58 0.50 2.42
N SER A 106 -5.19 0.33 3.59
CA SER A 106 -6.12 1.31 4.17
C SER A 106 -5.41 2.61 4.51
N TYR A 107 -4.18 2.57 5.04
CA TYR A 107 -3.43 3.76 5.47
C TYR A 107 -2.58 4.41 4.38
N PHE A 108 -2.25 3.66 3.31
CA PHE A 108 -1.29 4.11 2.30
C PHE A 108 -1.69 5.41 1.60
N LEU A 109 -3.00 5.64 1.41
CA LEU A 109 -3.54 6.84 0.76
C LEU A 109 -4.26 7.77 1.76
N ASP A 110 -3.84 7.78 3.02
CA ASP A 110 -4.38 8.72 4.01
C ASP A 110 -3.95 10.17 3.69
N ASP A 111 -4.74 11.13 4.17
CA ASP A 111 -4.59 12.54 3.81
C ASP A 111 -3.21 13.10 4.19
N GLU A 112 -2.63 12.61 5.29
CA GLU A 112 -1.30 13.01 5.79
C GLU A 112 -0.15 12.58 4.86
N GLN A 113 -0.41 11.69 3.90
CA GLN A 113 0.57 11.31 2.88
C GLN A 113 0.64 12.32 1.74
N PHE A 114 -0.36 13.20 1.59
CA PHE A 114 -0.40 14.21 0.53
C PHE A 114 0.14 15.53 1.05
N LEU A 115 0.99 16.18 0.24
CA LEU A 115 1.76 17.36 0.65
C LEU A 115 1.41 18.53 -0.27
N GLU A 116 1.00 19.64 0.33
CA GLU A 116 0.59 20.86 -0.38
C GLU A 116 1.47 22.03 0.07
N PRO A 117 2.49 22.44 -0.72
CA PRO A 117 3.06 21.80 -1.92
C PRO A 117 4.05 20.66 -1.58
N ALA A 118 4.64 20.03 -2.60
CA ALA A 118 5.72 19.04 -2.42
C ALA A 118 6.94 19.63 -1.70
N VAL A 119 7.30 20.88 -2.05
CA VAL A 119 8.43 21.63 -1.51
C VAL A 119 7.98 23.08 -1.31
N THR A 120 8.12 23.60 -0.09
CA THR A 120 7.71 24.98 0.21
C THR A 120 8.73 25.99 -0.31
N GLU A 121 8.31 27.25 -0.51
CA GLU A 121 9.19 28.33 -1.01
C GLU A 121 10.44 28.55 -0.14
N THR A 122 10.32 28.31 1.18
CA THR A 122 11.40 28.51 2.16
C THR A 122 12.21 27.24 2.44
N GLU A 123 11.81 26.09 1.91
CA GLU A 123 12.54 24.84 2.11
C GLU A 123 13.85 24.84 1.32
N GLU A 124 14.94 24.47 1.97
CA GLU A 124 16.26 24.36 1.36
C GLU A 124 16.62 22.89 1.12
N PRO A 125 17.27 22.57 0.00
CA PRO A 125 17.64 21.19 -0.29
C PRO A 125 18.65 20.67 0.75
N SER A 126 18.35 19.51 1.30
CA SER A 126 19.23 18.71 2.15
C SER A 126 20.18 17.84 1.32
N LYS A 127 21.15 17.21 1.99
CA LYS A 127 22.04 16.19 1.38
C LYS A 127 21.29 14.97 0.82
N ASN A 128 20.05 14.74 1.26
CA ASN A 128 19.23 13.61 0.82
C ASN A 128 18.35 13.95 -0.40
N ASN A 129 18.50 15.15 -0.97
CA ASN A 129 17.84 15.53 -2.22
C ASN A 129 18.77 15.15 -3.40
N PRO A 130 18.47 14.07 -4.14
CA PRO A 130 19.39 13.53 -5.14
C PRO A 130 19.48 14.39 -6.40
N ASP A 131 18.50 15.26 -6.65
CA ASP A 131 18.35 16.04 -7.86
C ASP A 131 17.95 17.48 -7.53
N LEU A 132 18.94 18.38 -7.52
CA LEU A 132 18.74 19.80 -7.21
C LEU A 132 17.95 20.54 -8.30
N ALA A 133 18.04 20.09 -9.56
CA ALA A 133 17.29 20.70 -10.65
C ALA A 133 15.80 20.41 -10.50
N PHE A 134 15.47 19.15 -10.19
CA PHE A 134 14.09 18.76 -9.91
C PHE A 134 13.56 19.44 -8.64
N TYR A 135 14.37 19.53 -7.58
CA TYR A 135 13.97 20.24 -6.36
C TYR A 135 13.62 21.72 -6.65
N LYS A 136 14.42 22.40 -7.47
CA LYS A 136 14.15 23.77 -7.90
C LYS A 136 12.87 23.87 -8.73
N GLU A 137 12.64 22.94 -9.66
CA GLU A 137 11.39 22.85 -10.44
C GLU A 137 10.16 22.73 -9.52
N LEU A 138 10.25 21.92 -8.46
CA LEU A 138 9.15 21.78 -7.49
C LEU A 138 8.89 23.08 -6.73
N LYS A 139 9.95 23.81 -6.34
CA LYS A 139 9.79 25.14 -5.72
C LYS A 139 9.12 26.13 -6.66
N GLU A 140 9.44 26.11 -7.95
CA GLU A 140 8.86 27.05 -8.92
C GLU A 140 7.42 26.67 -9.29
N SER A 141 7.13 25.39 -9.48
CA SER A 141 5.83 24.90 -9.91
C SER A 141 4.79 24.84 -8.79
N GLN A 142 5.23 24.72 -7.53
CA GLN A 142 4.36 24.53 -6.36
C GLN A 142 3.39 23.35 -6.50
N LEU A 143 3.72 22.35 -7.33
CA LEU A 143 2.94 21.13 -7.43
C LEU A 143 2.99 20.33 -6.13
N ASN A 144 1.91 19.59 -5.87
CA ASN A 144 1.76 18.79 -4.67
C ASN A 144 2.69 17.56 -4.68
N GLY A 145 3.00 17.07 -3.48
CA GLY A 145 3.83 15.90 -3.24
C GLY A 145 3.04 14.74 -2.66
N PHE A 146 3.65 13.57 -2.68
CA PHE A 146 3.13 12.39 -2.00
C PHE A 146 4.26 11.67 -1.27
N GLY A 147 4.09 11.48 0.03
CA GLY A 147 4.99 10.70 0.89
C GLY A 147 4.41 9.31 1.13
N TYR A 148 5.23 8.27 1.11
CA TYR A 148 4.79 6.93 1.49
C TYR A 148 5.94 6.10 2.05
N ARG A 149 5.59 4.95 2.63
CA ARG A 149 6.55 3.98 3.16
C ARG A 149 6.35 2.64 2.48
N LEU A 150 7.45 1.99 2.14
CA LEU A 150 7.49 0.59 1.68
C LEU A 150 8.35 -0.23 2.64
N GLY A 151 8.14 -0.01 3.92
CA GLY A 151 8.94 -0.58 4.98
C GLY A 151 9.06 0.35 6.17
N LYS A 152 9.38 -0.23 7.33
CA LYS A 152 9.51 0.51 8.59
C LYS A 152 10.53 1.66 8.52
N ASP A 153 11.64 1.41 7.81
CA ASP A 153 12.82 2.29 7.80
C ASP A 153 13.05 2.94 6.42
N THR A 154 12.01 3.08 5.60
CA THR A 154 12.14 3.77 4.31
C THR A 154 10.90 4.59 4.00
N LYS A 155 11.06 5.90 4.07
CA LYS A 155 10.11 6.89 3.59
C LYS A 155 10.58 7.48 2.25
N MET A 156 9.67 7.44 1.29
CA MET A 156 9.85 7.96 -0.06
C MET A 156 8.95 9.16 -0.25
N TYR A 157 9.47 10.20 -0.89
CA TYR A 157 8.71 11.38 -1.25
C TYR A 157 8.83 11.61 -2.74
N ILE A 158 7.69 11.62 -3.42
CA ILE A 158 7.58 11.71 -4.87
C ILE A 158 6.76 12.92 -5.26
N ALA A 159 7.08 13.48 -6.42
CA ALA A 159 6.35 14.57 -7.05
C ALA A 159 6.44 14.43 -8.58
N TYR A 160 5.60 15.15 -9.31
CA TYR A 160 5.62 15.15 -10.77
C TYR A 160 6.64 16.17 -11.30
N SER A 161 7.51 15.76 -12.22
CA SER A 161 8.34 16.68 -13.00
C SER A 161 7.60 17.06 -14.28
N ILE A 162 7.32 18.34 -14.45
CA ILE A 162 6.72 18.92 -15.65
C ILE A 162 7.70 18.77 -16.82
N THR A 163 8.99 19.01 -16.55
CA THR A 163 10.09 18.96 -17.52
C THR A 163 10.28 17.55 -18.09
N GLU A 164 10.29 16.53 -17.23
CA GLU A 164 10.48 15.14 -17.65
C GLU A 164 9.16 14.38 -17.89
N GLN A 165 8.02 15.02 -17.61
CA GLN A 165 6.67 14.45 -17.74
C GLN A 165 6.48 13.10 -17.02
N LYS A 166 7.13 12.94 -15.87
CA LYS A 166 7.08 11.71 -15.07
C LYS A 166 7.20 12.00 -13.58
N VAL A 167 6.77 11.05 -12.78
CA VAL A 167 6.93 11.10 -11.33
C VAL A 167 8.36 10.73 -10.94
N LYS A 168 8.95 11.50 -10.02
CA LYS A 168 10.32 11.34 -9.54
C LYS A 168 10.37 11.43 -8.01
N VAL A 169 11.32 10.74 -7.43
CA VAL A 169 11.67 10.86 -6.00
C VAL A 169 12.47 12.15 -5.81
N TYR A 170 11.99 13.07 -4.98
CA TYR A 170 12.72 14.30 -4.64
C TYR A 170 13.39 14.23 -3.27
N TYR A 171 12.92 13.31 -2.41
CA TYR A 171 13.53 13.06 -1.11
C TYR A 171 13.32 11.60 -0.69
N LYS A 172 14.35 11.03 -0.07
CA LYS A 172 14.32 9.69 0.52
C LYS A 172 14.97 9.76 1.89
N CYS A 173 14.28 9.27 2.91
CA CYS A 173 14.88 9.09 4.23
C CYS A 173 14.41 7.78 4.87
N CYS A 174 15.02 7.54 6.01
CA CYS A 174 14.70 6.53 7.01
C CYS A 174 13.22 6.54 7.42
#